data_AF-A0AAV3Y702-F1
#
_entry.id   AF-A0AAV3Y702-F1
#
_cell.length_a   1.000
_cell.length_b   1.000
_cell.length_c   1.000
_cell.angle_alpha   90.00
_cell.angle_beta   90.00
_cell.angle_gamma   90.00
#
_symmetry.space_group_name_H-M   'P 1'
#
loop_
_entity.id
_entity.type
_entity.pdbx_description
1 polymer ?
#
loop_
_entity_poly.entity_id
_entity_poly.type
_entity_poly.pdbx_seq_one_letter_code
_entity_poly.pdbx_strand_id
1 'polypeptide(L)'
;MATMEEIVKQADLLGYRGEKREEYLKQEFKLLAERQEKKEEAERQERKEKEEAERQAREKKEEAERQERKEEADCKERLELEKMKLDAEMKLLQTKIEAGIIKNEPDGSGARSNDAGAKHPKLPTFKMGGMTSTFD
;
A
#
# COMPACT_ATOMS: atom_id res chain seq x y z
N MET A 1 15.29 -16.22 36.77
CA MET A 1 14.21 -16.08 37.78
C MET A 1 14.39 -17.20 38.77
N ALA A 2 14.29 -16.91 40.07
CA ALA A 2 14.43 -17.96 41.08
C ALA A 2 13.36 -19.04 40.86
N THR A 3 13.79 -20.26 40.65
CA THR A 3 12.94 -21.44 40.54
C THR A 3 12.49 -21.91 41.92
N MET A 4 11.46 -22.74 41.97
CA MET A 4 10.93 -23.29 43.23
C MET A 4 12.03 -24.01 44.03
N GLU A 5 12.93 -24.71 43.35
CA GLU A 5 14.09 -25.38 43.97
C GLU A 5 15.13 -24.40 44.52
N GLU A 6 15.38 -23.28 43.85
CA GLU A 6 16.31 -22.26 44.32
C GLU A 6 15.80 -21.56 45.59
N ILE A 7 14.48 -21.33 45.68
CA ILE A 7 13.84 -20.77 46.88
C ILE A 7 14.01 -21.72 48.08
N VAL A 8 13.82 -23.04 47.86
CA VAL A 8 14.01 -24.05 48.91
C VAL A 8 15.47 -24.12 49.36
N LYS A 9 16.41 -24.14 48.42
CA LYS A 9 17.85 -24.11 48.73
C LYS A 9 18.24 -22.85 49.49
N GLN A 10 17.64 -21.71 49.15
CA GLN A 10 17.90 -20.45 49.83
C GLN A 10 17.38 -20.45 51.27
N ALA A 11 16.21 -21.05 51.53
CA ALA A 11 15.70 -21.23 52.89
C ALA A 11 16.65 -22.08 53.75
N ASP A 12 17.24 -23.13 53.15
CA ASP A 12 18.17 -24.03 53.82
C ASP A 12 19.52 -23.32 54.10
N LEU A 13 20.02 -22.50 53.17
CA LEU A 13 21.23 -21.68 53.35
C LEU A 13 21.08 -20.61 54.43
N LEU A 14 19.88 -20.04 54.59
CA LEU A 14 19.56 -19.07 55.63
C LEU A 14 19.37 -19.71 57.01
N GLY A 15 19.37 -21.04 57.09
CA GLY A 15 19.24 -21.78 58.35
C GLY A 15 17.83 -21.71 58.97
N TYR A 16 16.81 -21.32 58.20
CA TYR A 16 15.43 -21.34 58.67
C TYR A 16 14.99 -22.78 58.97
N ARG A 17 14.35 -23.00 60.12
CA ARG A 17 13.80 -24.30 60.53
C ARG A 17 12.41 -24.15 61.13
N GLY A 18 11.63 -25.22 61.07
CA GLY A 18 10.26 -25.26 61.61
C GLY A 18 9.38 -24.19 61.00
N GLU A 19 8.58 -23.54 61.84
CA GLU A 19 7.59 -22.53 61.44
C GLU A 19 8.20 -21.36 60.64
N LYS A 20 9.41 -20.90 60.99
CA LYS A 20 10.09 -19.83 60.25
C LYS A 20 10.44 -20.21 58.81
N ARG A 21 10.73 -21.50 58.56
CA ARG A 21 10.99 -22.01 57.21
C ARG A 21 9.69 -22.08 56.40
N GLU A 22 8.61 -22.53 57.03
CA GLU A 22 7.30 -22.60 56.38
C GLU A 22 6.76 -21.21 56.02
N GLU A 23 6.89 -20.23 56.91
CA GLU A 23 6.47 -18.86 56.63
C GLU A 23 7.26 -18.22 55.48
N TYR A 24 8.59 -18.40 55.48
CA TYR A 24 9.45 -17.92 54.40
C TYR A 24 9.09 -18.55 53.05
N LEU A 25 9.00 -19.89 53.00
CA LEU A 25 8.66 -20.60 51.77
C LEU A 25 7.27 -20.22 51.26
N LYS A 26 6.30 -20.04 52.17
CA LYS A 26 4.94 -19.62 51.82
C LYS A 26 4.91 -18.22 51.21
N GLN A 27 5.69 -17.28 51.74
CA GLN A 27 5.80 -15.92 51.18
C GLN A 27 6.48 -15.94 49.80
N GLU A 28 7.62 -16.62 49.69
CA GLU A 28 8.39 -16.66 48.44
C GLU A 28 7.64 -17.41 47.32
N PHE A 29 6.96 -18.51 47.63
CA PHE A 29 6.14 -19.21 46.63
C PHE A 29 4.93 -18.40 46.21
N LYS A 30 4.30 -17.64 47.12
CA LYS A 30 3.21 -16.73 46.76
C LYS A 30 3.71 -15.65 45.79
N LEU A 31 4.87 -15.04 46.07
CA LEU A 31 5.49 -14.07 45.18
C LEU A 31 5.89 -14.67 43.84
N LEU A 32 6.37 -15.92 43.82
CA LEU A 32 6.70 -16.62 42.59
C LEU A 32 5.44 -16.88 41.73
N ALA A 33 4.34 -17.30 42.35
CA ALA A 33 3.06 -17.52 41.68
C ALA A 33 2.50 -16.22 41.08
N GLU A 34 2.46 -15.13 41.85
CA GLU A 34 2.01 -13.81 41.36
C GLU A 34 2.84 -13.31 40.17
N ARG A 35 4.15 -13.60 40.15
CA ARG A 35 5.03 -13.25 39.03
C ARG A 35 4.79 -14.10 37.79
N GLN A 36 4.48 -15.39 37.95
CA GLN A 36 4.11 -16.25 36.83
C GLN A 36 2.78 -15.83 36.23
N GLU A 37 1.79 -15.53 37.06
CA GLU A 37 0.47 -15.08 36.61
C GLU A 37 0.57 -13.77 35.82
N LYS A 38 1.33 -12.78 36.31
CA LYS A 38 1.58 -11.52 35.57
C LYS A 38 2.29 -11.73 34.24
N LYS A 39 3.17 -12.73 34.16
CA LYS A 39 3.84 -13.08 32.89
C LYS A 39 2.89 -13.73 31.91
N GLU A 40 2.07 -14.66 32.37
CA GLU A 40 1.04 -15.26 31.53
C GLU A 40 0.01 -14.23 31.06
N GLU A 41 -0.38 -13.29 31.94
CA GLU A 41 -1.31 -12.23 31.59
C GLU A 41 -0.70 -11.27 30.56
N ALA A 42 0.56 -10.86 30.75
CA ALA A 42 1.29 -10.06 29.77
C ALA A 42 1.45 -10.79 28.42
N GLU A 43 1.76 -12.09 28.42
CA GLU A 43 1.88 -12.88 27.20
C GLU A 43 0.52 -13.04 26.50
N ARG A 44 -0.57 -13.24 27.26
CA ARG A 44 -1.94 -13.27 26.70
C ARG A 44 -2.30 -11.92 26.09
N GLN A 45 -1.91 -10.82 26.72
CA GLN A 45 -2.17 -9.48 26.21
C GLN A 45 -1.38 -9.21 24.93
N GLU A 46 -0.10 -9.56 24.90
CA GLU A 46 0.75 -9.43 23.71
C GLU A 46 0.23 -10.28 22.54
N ARG A 47 -0.24 -11.51 22.81
CA ARG A 47 -0.87 -12.36 21.79
C ARG A 47 -2.13 -11.72 21.21
N LYS A 48 -3.00 -11.14 22.05
CA LYS A 48 -4.21 -10.43 21.61
C LYS A 48 -3.87 -9.21 20.75
N GLU A 49 -2.89 -8.41 21.16
CA GLU A 49 -2.45 -7.23 20.41
C GLU A 49 -1.87 -7.62 19.05
N LYS A 50 -1.09 -8.70 18.98
CA LYS A 50 -0.56 -9.24 17.71
C LYS A 50 -1.67 -9.76 16.80
N GLU A 51 -2.64 -10.50 17.32
CA GLU A 51 -3.78 -10.98 16.52
C GLU A 51 -4.63 -9.82 16.00
N GLU A 52 -4.86 -8.78 16.80
CA GLU A 52 -5.64 -7.61 16.40
C GLU A 52 -4.90 -6.78 15.34
N ALA A 53 -3.59 -6.58 15.51
CA ALA A 53 -2.76 -5.92 14.52
C ALA A 53 -2.71 -6.71 13.19
N GLU A 54 -2.64 -8.03 13.25
CA GLU A 54 -2.68 -8.88 12.06
C GLU A 54 -4.04 -8.81 11.35
N ARG A 55 -5.15 -8.82 12.09
CA ARG A 55 -6.49 -8.62 11.52
C ARG A 55 -6.61 -7.27 10.83
N GLN A 56 -6.21 -6.19 11.48
CA GLN A 56 -6.24 -4.84 10.88
C GLN A 56 -5.36 -4.76 9.62
N ALA A 57 -4.20 -5.41 9.61
CA ALA A 57 -3.33 -5.44 8.44
C ALA A 57 -3.95 -6.22 7.27
N ARG A 58 -4.65 -7.32 7.54
CA ARG A 58 -5.38 -8.09 6.52
C ARG A 58 -6.57 -7.31 5.97
N GLU A 59 -7.37 -6.68 6.82
CA GLU A 59 -8.52 -5.86 6.38
C GLU A 59 -8.08 -4.70 5.48
N LYS A 60 -7.01 -3.97 5.85
CA LYS A 60 -6.49 -2.87 5.03
C LYS A 60 -6.00 -3.35 3.66
N LYS A 61 -5.38 -4.52 3.59
CA LYS A 61 -4.96 -5.12 2.31
C LYS A 61 -6.14 -5.49 1.44
N GLU A 62 -7.17 -6.11 2.03
CA GLU A 62 -8.37 -6.49 1.29
C GLU A 62 -9.16 -5.26 0.81
N GLU A 63 -9.23 -4.21 1.61
CA GLU A 63 -9.87 -2.96 1.21
C GLU A 63 -9.12 -2.26 0.08
N ALA A 64 -7.79 -2.21 0.14
CA ALA A 64 -6.96 -1.69 -0.94
C ALA A 64 -7.13 -2.51 -2.24
N GLU A 65 -7.16 -3.83 -2.16
CA GLU A 65 -7.38 -4.70 -3.32
C GLU A 65 -8.77 -4.50 -3.94
N ARG A 66 -9.81 -4.35 -3.10
CA ARG A 66 -11.17 -4.03 -3.58
C ARG A 66 -11.22 -2.68 -4.27
N GLN A 67 -10.49 -1.70 -3.76
CA GLN A 67 -10.42 -0.37 -4.37
C GLN A 67 -9.71 -0.41 -5.72
N GLU A 68 -8.57 -1.10 -5.81
CA GLU A 68 -7.82 -1.28 -7.07
C GLU A 68 -8.71 -1.96 -8.13
N ARG A 69 -9.47 -2.99 -7.76
CA ARG A 69 -10.42 -3.64 -8.68
C ARG A 69 -11.53 -2.72 -9.17
N LYS A 70 -12.01 -1.79 -8.33
CA LYS A 70 -13.01 -0.79 -8.74
C LYS A 70 -12.40 0.23 -9.70
N GLU A 71 -11.22 0.74 -9.37
CA GLU A 71 -10.51 1.70 -10.23
C GLU A 71 -10.15 1.08 -11.60
N GLU A 72 -9.78 -0.20 -11.63
CA GLU A 72 -9.56 -0.94 -12.87
C GLU A 72 -10.85 -1.09 -13.70
N ALA A 73 -11.99 -1.39 -13.05
CA ALA A 73 -13.28 -1.49 -13.73
C ALA A 73 -13.72 -0.14 -14.32
N ASP A 74 -13.62 0.93 -13.55
CA ASP A 74 -13.95 2.30 -13.99
C ASP A 74 -13.05 2.75 -15.15
N CYS A 75 -11.75 2.39 -15.09
CA CYS A 75 -10.80 2.67 -16.16
C CYS A 75 -11.18 1.92 -17.46
N LYS A 76 -11.56 0.64 -17.35
CA LYS A 76 -12.01 -0.16 -18.50
C LYS A 76 -13.28 0.43 -19.13
N GLU A 77 -14.27 0.79 -18.32
CA GLU A 77 -15.50 1.40 -18.81
C GLU A 77 -15.20 2.72 -19.55
N ARG A 78 -14.33 3.56 -19.00
CA ARG A 78 -13.92 4.80 -19.64
C ARG A 78 -13.22 4.56 -20.98
N LEU A 79 -12.31 3.58 -21.04
CA LEU A 79 -11.63 3.21 -22.28
C LEU A 79 -12.60 2.72 -23.35
N GLU A 80 -13.63 1.95 -22.98
CA GLU A 80 -14.67 1.49 -23.90
C GLU A 80 -15.48 2.67 -24.46
N LEU A 81 -15.85 3.63 -23.60
CA LEU A 81 -16.55 4.83 -24.04
C LEU A 81 -15.70 5.70 -24.96
N GLU A 82 -14.40 5.86 -24.69
CA GLU A 82 -13.49 6.61 -25.55
C GLU A 82 -13.31 5.95 -26.92
N LYS A 83 -13.21 4.61 -26.96
CA LYS A 83 -13.19 3.86 -28.24
C LYS A 83 -14.44 4.11 -29.07
N MET A 84 -15.62 4.05 -28.44
CA MET A 84 -16.89 4.28 -29.13
C MET A 84 -17.01 5.71 -29.69
N LYS A 85 -16.51 6.71 -28.95
CA LYS A 85 -16.44 8.10 -29.44
C LYS A 85 -15.51 8.21 -30.65
N LEU A 86 -14.33 7.62 -30.57
CA LEU A 86 -13.36 7.64 -31.66
C LEU A 86 -13.90 6.93 -32.91
N ASP A 87 -14.58 5.79 -32.74
CA ASP A 87 -15.24 5.09 -33.85
C ASP A 87 -16.34 5.94 -34.49
N ALA A 88 -17.10 6.68 -33.69
CA ALA A 88 -18.12 7.59 -34.21
C ALA A 88 -17.49 8.77 -34.97
N GLU A 89 -16.41 9.36 -34.45
CA GLU A 89 -15.66 10.43 -35.12
C GLU A 89 -15.05 9.94 -36.44
N MET A 90 -14.47 8.73 -36.46
CA MET A 90 -13.92 8.10 -37.66
C MET A 90 -14.99 7.86 -38.72
N LYS A 91 -16.16 7.33 -38.35
CA LYS A 91 -17.29 7.16 -39.27
C LYS A 91 -17.78 8.51 -39.82
N LEU A 92 -17.81 9.54 -38.99
CA LEU A 92 -18.21 10.88 -39.40
C LEU A 92 -17.18 11.54 -40.33
N LEU A 93 -15.88 11.29 -40.13
CA LEU A 93 -14.83 11.73 -41.06
C LEU A 93 -14.91 10.98 -42.37
N GLN A 94 -15.10 9.66 -42.33
CA GLN A 94 -15.23 8.83 -43.52
C GLN A 94 -16.43 9.27 -44.39
N THR A 95 -17.59 9.50 -43.77
CA THR A 95 -18.76 10.04 -44.50
C THR A 95 -18.51 11.44 -45.07
N LYS A 96 -17.77 12.31 -44.38
CA LYS A 96 -17.38 13.63 -44.91
C LYS A 96 -16.42 13.52 -46.10
N ILE A 97 -15.52 12.53 -46.10
CA ILE A 97 -14.62 12.24 -47.21
C ILE A 97 -15.43 11.71 -48.41
N GLU A 98 -16.32 10.74 -48.19
CA GLU A 98 -17.19 10.16 -49.23
C GLU A 98 -18.12 11.21 -49.85
N ALA A 99 -18.62 12.16 -49.04
CA ALA A 99 -19.41 13.29 -49.51
C ALA A 99 -18.59 14.36 -50.26
N GLY A 100 -17.26 14.20 -50.36
CA GLY A 100 -16.37 15.14 -51.04
C GLY A 100 -16.17 16.47 -50.31
N ILE A 101 -16.62 16.57 -49.06
CA ILE A 101 -16.44 17.76 -48.20
C ILE A 101 -14.98 17.87 -47.75
N ILE A 102 -14.33 16.73 -47.54
CA ILE A 102 -12.90 16.63 -47.23
C ILE A 102 -12.24 15.86 -48.38
N LYS A 103 -11.23 16.46 -49.04
CA LYS A 103 -10.44 15.76 -50.06
C LYS A 103 -9.32 14.98 -49.38
N ASN A 104 -9.32 13.66 -49.53
CA ASN A 104 -8.10 12.89 -49.36
C ASN A 104 -7.20 13.25 -50.55
N GLU A 105 -6.19 14.09 -50.33
CA GLU A 105 -5.09 14.13 -51.28
C GLU A 105 -4.36 12.80 -51.16
N PRO A 106 -4.36 11.94 -52.19
CA PRO A 106 -3.54 10.75 -52.15
C PRO A 106 -2.09 11.23 -52.23
N ASP A 107 -1.29 10.88 -51.22
CA ASP A 107 0.16 11.11 -51.24
C ASP A 107 0.74 10.62 -52.57
N GLY A 108 1.08 11.57 -53.43
CA GLY A 108 1.35 11.29 -54.83
C GLY A 108 1.75 12.54 -55.60
N SER A 109 3.02 12.94 -55.42
CA SER A 109 3.78 13.87 -56.27
C SER A 109 3.47 15.37 -56.15
N GLY A 110 4.32 16.04 -55.39
CA GLY A 110 4.32 17.50 -55.31
C GLY A 110 5.50 18.02 -54.52
N ALA A 111 6.71 17.51 -54.79
CA ALA A 111 7.94 18.20 -54.40
C ALA A 111 7.96 19.58 -55.08
N ARG A 112 7.34 20.57 -54.45
CA ARG A 112 7.62 21.98 -54.63
C ARG A 112 8.19 22.46 -53.33
N SER A 113 9.51 22.39 -53.26
CA SER A 113 10.33 23.21 -52.37
C SER A 113 9.81 24.65 -52.42
N ASN A 114 9.13 25.06 -51.36
CA ASN A 114 9.05 26.46 -50.98
C ASN A 114 9.65 26.57 -49.59
N ASP A 115 10.93 26.91 -49.63
CA ASP A 115 11.69 27.52 -48.56
C ASP A 115 10.97 28.83 -48.18
N ALA A 116 10.04 28.73 -47.23
CA ALA A 116 9.29 29.86 -46.71
C ALA A 116 8.92 29.60 -45.25
N GLY A 117 9.90 29.77 -44.37
CA GLY A 117 9.72 30.27 -43.00
C GLY A 117 8.63 29.57 -42.17
N ALA A 118 8.86 28.31 -41.79
CA ALA A 118 8.12 27.69 -40.71
C ALA A 118 8.46 28.40 -39.37
N LYS A 119 7.74 29.47 -39.05
CA LYS A 119 7.60 29.90 -37.66
C LYS A 119 6.79 28.81 -36.96
N HIS A 120 7.49 27.83 -36.39
CA HIS A 120 6.87 26.87 -35.47
C HIS A 120 6.09 27.65 -34.41
N PRO A 121 4.82 27.33 -34.14
CA PRO A 121 4.15 27.86 -32.95
C PRO A 121 4.96 27.38 -31.74
N LYS A 122 5.54 28.32 -30.98
CA LYS A 122 6.26 28.03 -29.75
C LYS A 122 5.29 27.29 -28.82
N LEU A 123 5.60 26.03 -28.51
CA LEU A 123 4.91 25.26 -27.48
C LEU A 123 4.97 26.06 -26.16
N PRO A 124 3.87 26.12 -25.39
CA PRO A 124 3.87 26.85 -24.13
C PRO A 124 4.92 26.24 -23.19
N THR A 125 5.92 27.02 -22.81
CA THR A 125 6.92 26.62 -21.82
C THR A 125 6.25 26.51 -20.46
N PHE A 126 6.10 25.30 -19.95
CA PHE A 126 5.63 25.08 -18.59
C PHE A 126 6.78 25.30 -17.62
N LYS A 127 6.68 26.32 -16.76
CA LYS A 127 7.69 26.64 -15.74
C LYS A 127 7.37 25.86 -14.47
N MET A 128 7.93 24.67 -14.32
CA MET A 128 7.96 23.98 -13.03
C MET A 128 9.40 23.91 -12.52
N GLY A 129 9.67 24.56 -11.38
CA GLY A 129 10.79 24.20 -10.51
C GLY A 129 12.21 24.21 -11.08
N GLY A 130 12.56 25.11 -12.01
CA GLY A 130 13.97 25.43 -12.30
C GLY A 130 14.74 24.48 -13.22
N MET A 131 14.10 23.55 -13.93
CA MET A 131 14.74 22.72 -14.96
C MET A 131 13.98 22.86 -16.28
N THR A 132 14.58 23.51 -17.28
CA THR A 132 14.04 23.56 -18.65
C THR A 132 14.68 22.43 -19.45
N SER A 133 13.96 21.32 -19.68
CA SER A 133 14.33 20.36 -20.71
C SER A 133 13.61 20.72 -22.01
N THR A 134 14.35 20.80 -23.11
CA THR A 134 13.80 20.78 -24.46
C THR A 134 13.70 19.31 -24.88
N PHE A 135 12.51 18.87 -25.28
CA PHE A 135 12.33 17.58 -25.95
C PHE A 135 12.75 17.78 -27.41
N ASP A 136 13.88 17.18 -27.81
CA ASP A 136 14.26 16.97 -29.21
C ASP A 136 13.46 15.79 -29.80
#